data_AF-A0A3C2C3D5-F1
#
_entry.id   AF-A0A3C2C3D5-F1
#
_cell.length_a   1.000
_cell.length_b   1.000
_cell.length_c   1.000
_cell.angle_alpha   90.00
_cell.angle_beta   90.00
_cell.angle_gamma   90.00
#
_symmetry.space_group_name_H-M   'P 1'
#
loop_
_entity.id
_entity.type
_entity.pdbx_description
1 polymer ?
#
loop_
_entity_poly.entity_id
_entity_poly.type
_entity_poly.pdbx_seq_one_letter_code
_entity_poly.pdbx_strand_id
1 'polypeptide(L)'
;MFVVTVVTLLTVLSIGVISSFATESFFPYATEVVSYEPGEGAGEYTNSSTVLGKPTVTNPDPWWGDTDVTMFNPPWMKDQIVSVGAGGHLVVKFNHPVIDNPTNKHCYGIDLLIFGNSFFVIDWDPQSTTYMQVISILEEPANVEVSQDGITWYSVTPKADSLFPTQAHTDSGPFGASPRGITESNFCKPVNPNITIPYEKYYTDFYADMLALYDGSGGGTGVDISETGLPWIRYVRVSLPADAGYAAEIDAFSDVVAGVPSPPA
;
A
#
# COMPACT_ATOMS: atom_id res chain seq x y z
N MET A 1 4.78 -49.46 75.21
CA MET A 1 5.21 -49.67 73.81
C MET A 1 4.32 -48.79 72.95
N PHE A 2 4.75 -47.55 72.68
CA PHE A 2 3.98 -46.58 71.90
C PHE A 2 4.42 -46.67 70.43
N VAL A 3 3.46 -46.94 69.55
CA VAL A 3 3.65 -46.92 68.09
C VAL A 3 3.39 -45.49 67.63
N VAL A 4 4.41 -44.84 67.06
CA VAL A 4 4.28 -43.53 66.40
C VAL A 4 4.11 -43.79 64.90
N THR A 5 2.93 -43.46 64.38
CA THR A 5 2.65 -43.48 62.93
C THR A 5 3.16 -42.19 62.31
N VAL A 6 4.18 -42.27 61.45
CA VAL A 6 4.67 -41.13 60.66
C VAL A 6 3.81 -41.05 59.39
N VAL A 7 3.06 -39.97 59.25
CA VAL A 7 2.34 -39.64 58.00
C VAL A 7 3.29 -38.81 57.13
N THR A 8 3.73 -39.39 56.02
CA THR A 8 4.55 -38.68 55.02
C THR A 8 3.63 -37.87 54.10
N LEU A 9 3.72 -36.54 54.17
CA LEU A 9 2.99 -35.63 53.29
C LEU A 9 3.73 -35.52 51.95
N LEU A 10 3.14 -36.03 50.86
CA LEU A 10 3.65 -35.84 49.51
C LEU A 10 3.19 -34.48 48.98
N THR A 11 4.09 -33.52 48.85
CA THR A 11 3.84 -32.26 48.14
C THR A 11 4.06 -32.48 46.64
N VAL A 12 2.99 -32.41 45.85
CA VAL A 12 3.06 -32.38 44.38
C VAL A 12 3.39 -30.95 43.95
N LEU A 13 4.56 -30.75 43.36
CA LEU A 13 4.98 -29.47 42.79
C LEU A 13 4.44 -29.38 41.35
N SER A 14 3.37 -28.62 41.16
CA SER A 14 2.81 -28.34 39.82
C SER A 14 3.72 -27.35 39.10
N ILE A 15 4.49 -27.80 38.10
CA ILE A 15 5.22 -26.90 37.19
C ILE A 15 4.19 -26.31 36.22
N GLY A 16 3.79 -25.06 36.47
CA GLY A 16 2.97 -24.30 35.53
C GLY A 16 3.81 -23.90 34.32
N VAL A 17 3.51 -24.45 33.15
CA VAL A 17 4.03 -23.96 31.87
C VAL A 17 3.29 -22.65 31.57
N ILE A 18 3.97 -21.52 31.77
CA ILE A 18 3.48 -20.22 31.32
C ILE A 18 3.76 -20.15 29.82
N SER A 19 2.76 -20.47 29.00
CA SER A 19 2.80 -20.16 27.58
C SER A 19 2.73 -18.64 27.42
N SER A 20 3.85 -18.00 27.09
CA SER A 20 3.84 -16.62 26.65
C SER A 20 3.17 -16.56 25.27
N PHE A 21 1.92 -16.13 25.21
CA PHE A 21 1.35 -15.70 23.94
C PHE A 21 2.07 -14.40 23.56
N ALA A 22 2.97 -14.48 22.59
CA ALA A 22 3.48 -13.28 21.93
C ALA A 22 2.29 -12.65 21.20
N THR A 23 1.83 -11.49 21.65
CA THR A 23 0.93 -10.65 20.86
C THR A 23 1.74 -10.18 19.65
N GLU A 24 1.40 -10.65 18.45
CA GLU A 24 1.97 -10.04 17.25
C GLU A 24 1.65 -8.55 17.24
N SER A 25 2.66 -7.73 16.98
CA SER A 25 2.47 -6.29 16.81
C SER A 25 1.59 -6.05 15.58
N PHE A 26 0.54 -5.24 15.75
CA PHE A 26 -0.22 -4.71 14.62
C PHE A 26 0.73 -3.95 13.69
N PHE A 27 0.74 -4.34 12.42
CA PHE A 27 1.55 -3.73 11.39
C PHE A 27 0.63 -3.46 10.20
N PRO A 28 0.34 -2.20 9.83
CA PRO A 28 -0.75 -1.87 8.92
C PRO A 28 -0.42 -2.19 7.45
N TYR A 29 0.59 -3.00 7.19
CA TYR A 29 1.05 -3.36 5.86
C TYR A 29 1.05 -4.87 5.68
N ALA A 30 1.10 -5.34 4.44
CA ALA A 30 1.32 -6.75 4.16
C ALA A 30 2.61 -7.25 4.81
N THR A 31 2.56 -8.46 5.37
CA THR A 31 3.65 -9.05 6.17
C THR A 31 4.21 -10.33 5.58
N GLU A 32 3.51 -10.93 4.62
CA GLU A 32 3.87 -12.22 4.04
C GLU A 32 3.51 -12.24 2.55
N VAL A 33 4.44 -12.72 1.71
CA VAL A 33 4.15 -13.14 0.33
C VAL A 33 3.80 -14.62 0.38
N VAL A 34 2.56 -14.94 0.01
CA VAL A 34 2.02 -16.31 0.04
C VAL A 34 2.39 -17.07 -1.23
N SER A 35 2.25 -16.41 -2.38
CA SER A 35 2.68 -16.93 -3.68
C SER A 35 3.03 -15.80 -4.63
N TYR A 36 3.95 -16.06 -5.56
CA TYR A 36 4.29 -15.15 -6.63
C TYR A 36 4.70 -15.96 -7.85
N GLU A 37 4.04 -15.68 -8.97
CA GLU A 37 4.43 -16.15 -10.30
C GLU A 37 4.58 -14.91 -11.17
N PRO A 38 5.80 -14.61 -11.66
CA PRO A 38 6.07 -13.35 -12.36
C PRO A 38 5.22 -13.16 -13.62
N GLY A 39 4.94 -14.23 -14.38
CA GLY A 39 4.29 -14.12 -15.68
C GLY A 39 5.23 -13.59 -16.77
N GLU A 40 4.71 -13.50 -18.00
CA GLU A 40 5.48 -13.00 -19.14
C GLU A 40 5.58 -11.46 -19.12
N GLY A 41 6.77 -10.91 -19.33
CA GLY A 41 6.98 -9.46 -19.37
C GLY A 41 7.40 -8.82 -18.05
N ALA A 42 7.41 -9.54 -16.92
CA ALA A 42 7.84 -9.00 -15.62
C ALA A 42 9.32 -8.58 -15.53
N GLY A 43 10.14 -8.95 -16.52
CA GLY A 43 11.54 -8.53 -16.60
C GLY A 43 12.38 -8.97 -15.40
N GLU A 44 13.15 -8.04 -14.84
CA GLU A 44 14.07 -8.30 -13.70
C GLU A 44 13.51 -7.83 -12.35
N TYR A 45 12.27 -7.31 -12.31
CA TYR A 45 11.59 -6.83 -11.10
C TYR A 45 10.86 -7.99 -10.40
N THR A 46 11.59 -9.07 -10.09
CA THR A 46 10.98 -10.32 -9.60
C THR A 46 11.23 -10.58 -8.11
N ASN A 47 11.75 -9.60 -7.38
CA ASN A 47 11.94 -9.72 -5.95
C ASN A 47 10.61 -9.44 -5.23
N SER A 48 9.78 -10.46 -5.04
CA SER A 48 8.47 -10.26 -4.41
C SER A 48 8.52 -9.81 -2.95
N SER A 49 9.66 -9.90 -2.26
CA SER A 49 9.73 -9.40 -0.88
C SER A 49 9.69 -7.88 -0.77
N THR A 50 9.83 -7.14 -1.88
CA THR A 50 9.80 -5.66 -1.87
C THR A 50 8.42 -5.12 -1.48
N VAL A 51 7.34 -5.87 -1.72
CA VAL A 51 5.97 -5.44 -1.38
C VAL A 51 5.60 -5.55 0.10
N LEU A 52 6.53 -6.01 0.93
CA LEU A 52 6.34 -6.17 2.36
C LEU A 52 6.82 -4.92 3.08
N GLY A 53 6.03 -4.42 4.03
CA GLY A 53 6.39 -3.20 4.74
C GLY A 53 5.71 -1.94 4.22
N LYS A 54 6.27 -0.82 4.65
CA LYS A 54 5.81 0.52 4.27
C LYS A 54 6.13 0.76 2.79
N PRO A 55 5.28 1.51 2.05
CA PRO A 55 5.59 1.97 0.70
C PRO A 55 6.95 2.67 0.62
N THR A 56 7.56 2.63 -0.56
CA THR A 56 8.82 3.29 -0.84
C THR A 56 8.67 4.80 -0.73
N VAL A 57 9.61 5.44 0.00
CA VAL A 57 9.59 6.90 0.23
C VAL A 57 10.71 7.65 -0.48
N THR A 58 11.69 6.93 -1.04
CA THR A 58 12.91 7.52 -1.62
C THR A 58 13.35 6.77 -2.86
N ASN A 59 13.79 7.48 -3.88
CA ASN A 59 14.49 6.94 -5.04
C ASN A 59 15.99 7.29 -4.97
N PRO A 60 16.89 6.31 -5.04
CA PRO A 60 18.32 6.59 -5.02
C PRO A 60 18.78 7.28 -6.30
N ASP A 61 19.60 8.33 -6.17
CA ASP A 61 20.28 8.98 -7.31
C ASP A 61 21.77 9.18 -6.96
N PRO A 62 22.69 8.45 -7.62
CA PRO A 62 24.10 8.48 -7.28
C PRO A 62 24.83 9.76 -7.73
N TRP A 63 24.19 10.62 -8.52
CA TRP A 63 24.80 11.86 -9.04
C TRP A 63 24.26 13.12 -8.36
N TRP A 64 22.97 13.14 -8.03
CA TRP A 64 22.28 14.33 -7.54
C TRP A 64 21.74 14.18 -6.12
N GLY A 65 21.94 13.02 -5.52
CA GLY A 65 21.41 12.65 -4.20
C GLY A 65 19.97 12.16 -4.32
N ASP A 66 19.60 11.25 -3.42
CA ASP A 66 18.28 10.61 -3.42
C ASP A 66 17.14 11.63 -3.55
N THR A 67 16.09 11.24 -4.25
CA THR A 67 14.86 12.02 -4.44
C THR A 67 13.72 11.39 -3.66
N ASP A 68 12.69 12.17 -3.31
CA ASP A 68 11.48 11.58 -2.75
C ASP A 68 10.65 10.87 -3.82
N VAL A 69 9.97 9.79 -3.41
CA VAL A 69 8.85 9.27 -4.19
C VAL A 69 7.70 10.26 -4.11
N THR A 70 7.20 10.69 -5.26
CA THR A 70 6.10 11.64 -5.37
C THR A 70 5.11 11.17 -6.41
N MET A 71 3.95 11.81 -6.46
CA MET A 71 2.92 11.50 -7.44
C MET A 71 3.35 11.75 -8.91
N PHE A 72 4.57 12.27 -9.13
CA PHE A 72 5.21 12.49 -10.43
C PHE A 72 6.59 11.81 -10.56
N ASN A 73 7.10 11.19 -9.49
CA ASN A 73 8.39 10.50 -9.42
C ASN A 73 8.18 9.16 -8.67
N PRO A 74 7.65 8.14 -9.35
CA PRO A 74 7.24 6.89 -8.71
C PRO A 74 8.45 6.05 -8.27
N PRO A 75 8.27 5.02 -7.42
CA PRO A 75 9.35 4.08 -7.09
C PRO A 75 9.70 3.22 -8.32
N TRP A 76 10.96 3.12 -8.71
CA TRP A 76 11.34 2.49 -10.00
C TRP A 76 12.48 1.47 -9.90
N MET A 77 13.02 1.22 -8.71
CA MET A 77 14.13 0.28 -8.51
C MET A 77 13.66 -1.15 -8.24
N LYS A 78 14.51 -2.13 -8.58
CA LYS A 78 14.23 -3.57 -8.40
C LYS A 78 14.10 -4.04 -6.95
N ASP A 79 14.55 -3.22 -6.01
CA ASP A 79 14.41 -3.41 -4.57
C ASP A 79 13.27 -2.59 -3.96
N GLN A 80 12.50 -1.87 -4.79
CA GLN A 80 11.32 -1.10 -4.39
C GLN A 80 10.03 -1.76 -4.91
N ILE A 81 10.00 -2.17 -6.18
CA ILE A 81 8.81 -2.70 -6.83
C ILE A 81 9.00 -4.14 -7.33
N VAL A 82 7.89 -4.87 -7.41
CA VAL A 82 7.79 -6.17 -8.09
C VAL A 82 6.84 -6.06 -9.28
N SER A 83 7.20 -6.64 -10.42
CA SER A 83 6.34 -6.69 -11.61
C SER A 83 5.53 -7.99 -11.66
N VAL A 84 4.27 -7.87 -12.05
CA VAL A 84 3.35 -8.96 -12.39
C VAL A 84 3.04 -8.84 -13.87
N GLY A 85 3.62 -9.73 -14.67
CA GLY A 85 3.43 -9.84 -16.11
C GLY A 85 2.21 -10.67 -16.51
N ALA A 86 2.02 -10.84 -17.81
CA ALA A 86 0.91 -11.57 -18.41
C ALA A 86 0.81 -13.01 -17.87
N GLY A 87 -0.38 -13.38 -17.38
CA GLY A 87 -0.64 -14.67 -16.75
C GLY A 87 0.01 -14.86 -15.37
N GLY A 88 0.72 -13.86 -14.87
CA GLY A 88 1.35 -13.83 -13.56
C GLY A 88 0.37 -13.44 -12.44
N HIS A 89 0.82 -13.65 -11.20
CA HIS A 89 0.11 -13.19 -10.02
C HIS A 89 1.06 -12.96 -8.83
N LEU A 90 0.61 -12.12 -7.90
CA LEU A 90 1.19 -11.90 -6.59
C LEU A 90 0.09 -12.08 -5.54
N VAL A 91 0.32 -12.91 -4.53
CA VAL A 91 -0.56 -13.05 -3.37
C VAL A 91 0.18 -12.61 -2.11
N VAL A 92 -0.37 -11.62 -1.42
CA VAL A 92 0.12 -11.16 -0.12
C VAL A 92 -0.89 -11.42 0.99
N LYS A 93 -0.41 -11.33 2.23
CA LYS A 93 -1.21 -11.55 3.42
C LYS A 93 -0.85 -10.56 4.53
N PHE A 94 -1.89 -10.05 5.17
CA PHE A 94 -1.81 -9.28 6.41
C PHE A 94 -1.79 -10.21 7.63
N ASN A 95 -1.05 -9.83 8.68
CA ASN A 95 -1.07 -10.60 9.93
C ASN A 95 -2.37 -10.42 10.74
N HIS A 96 -3.18 -9.43 10.37
CA HIS A 96 -4.49 -9.12 10.95
C HIS A 96 -5.58 -9.08 9.86
N PRO A 97 -6.87 -9.08 10.24
CA PRO A 97 -7.95 -8.79 9.31
C PRO A 97 -8.00 -7.31 8.92
N VAL A 98 -8.04 -7.01 7.63
CA VAL A 98 -8.42 -5.69 7.08
C VAL A 98 -9.94 -5.61 7.12
N ILE A 99 -10.49 -4.63 7.83
CA ILE A 99 -11.92 -4.54 8.15
C ILE A 99 -12.64 -3.63 7.14
N ASP A 100 -13.86 -3.99 6.76
CA ASP A 100 -14.78 -3.12 6.03
C ASP A 100 -15.12 -1.87 6.87
N ASN A 101 -14.63 -0.72 6.43
CA ASN A 101 -14.71 0.57 7.10
C ASN A 101 -16.00 1.31 6.75
N PRO A 102 -16.59 2.05 7.71
CA PRO A 102 -17.78 2.83 7.41
C PRO A 102 -17.47 3.99 6.46
N THR A 103 -18.40 4.26 5.54
CA THR A 103 -18.29 5.35 4.54
C THR A 103 -18.23 6.75 5.17
N ASN A 104 -18.70 6.92 6.42
CA ASN A 104 -18.84 8.21 7.09
C ASN A 104 -17.59 8.70 7.85
N LYS A 105 -16.44 8.01 7.70
CA LYS A 105 -15.15 8.42 8.27
C LYS A 105 -14.18 8.87 7.17
N HIS A 106 -13.02 9.43 7.56
CA HIS A 106 -11.90 9.81 6.67
C HIS A 106 -11.38 8.66 5.76
N CYS A 107 -11.96 7.47 5.88
CA CYS A 107 -11.71 6.30 5.06
C CYS A 107 -12.55 6.29 3.77
N TYR A 108 -13.67 7.02 3.69
CA TYR A 108 -14.58 7.04 2.52
C TYR A 108 -15.16 5.68 2.10
N GLY A 109 -15.12 4.68 2.99
CA GLY A 109 -15.45 3.28 2.67
C GLY A 109 -14.27 2.48 2.10
N ILE A 110 -13.10 3.10 1.95
CA ILE A 110 -11.89 2.42 1.52
C ILE A 110 -11.26 1.68 2.70
N ASP A 111 -10.79 0.46 2.42
CA ASP A 111 -10.29 -0.50 3.40
C ASP A 111 -8.85 -0.91 3.14
N LEU A 112 -8.46 -0.94 1.87
CA LEU A 112 -7.16 -1.38 1.40
C LEU A 112 -6.58 -0.32 0.47
N LEU A 113 -5.30 -0.02 0.62
CA LEU A 113 -4.52 0.73 -0.38
C LEU A 113 -3.50 -0.18 -1.04
N ILE A 114 -3.35 -0.03 -2.35
CA ILE A 114 -2.35 -0.73 -3.15
C ILE A 114 -1.47 0.32 -3.81
N PHE A 115 -0.18 0.30 -3.49
CA PHE A 115 0.82 1.21 -4.03
C PHE A 115 1.54 0.55 -5.20
N GLY A 116 1.74 1.29 -6.28
CA GLY A 116 2.39 0.83 -7.51
C GLY A 116 3.40 1.82 -8.07
N ASN A 117 3.75 1.65 -9.33
CA ASN A 117 4.62 2.57 -10.09
C ASN A 117 3.84 3.64 -10.87
N SER A 118 2.51 3.67 -10.80
CA SER A 118 1.70 4.69 -11.48
C SER A 118 2.12 6.12 -11.09
N PHE A 119 2.02 7.05 -12.05
CA PHE A 119 2.38 8.46 -11.83
C PHE A 119 1.67 9.41 -12.79
N PHE A 120 1.49 10.65 -12.34
CA PHE A 120 0.95 11.71 -13.17
C PHE A 120 1.99 12.26 -14.15
N VAL A 121 1.55 12.54 -15.37
CA VAL A 121 2.37 13.16 -16.42
C VAL A 121 2.06 14.65 -16.48
N ILE A 122 3.11 15.46 -16.48
CA ILE A 122 3.03 16.92 -16.65
C ILE A 122 3.32 17.31 -18.10
N ASP A 123 2.61 18.33 -18.58
CA ASP A 123 2.95 19.00 -19.84
C ASP A 123 4.21 19.87 -19.69
N TRP A 124 5.26 19.50 -20.42
CA TRP A 124 6.53 20.20 -20.43
C TRP A 124 6.70 21.17 -21.60
N ASP A 125 5.72 21.31 -22.50
CA ASP A 125 5.81 22.24 -23.61
C ASP A 125 5.57 23.69 -23.13
N PRO A 126 6.60 24.56 -23.11
CA PRO A 126 6.45 25.94 -22.64
C PRO A 126 5.55 26.79 -23.54
N GLN A 127 5.19 26.31 -24.73
CA GLN A 127 4.25 26.97 -25.64
C GLN A 127 2.81 26.49 -25.45
N SER A 128 2.61 25.41 -24.71
CA SER A 128 1.29 24.83 -24.47
C SER A 128 0.49 25.66 -23.47
N THR A 129 -0.83 25.71 -23.69
CA THR A 129 -1.78 26.30 -22.74
C THR A 129 -1.86 25.50 -21.44
N THR A 130 -1.41 24.25 -21.43
CA THR A 130 -1.39 23.38 -20.25
C THR A 130 -0.01 23.22 -19.62
N TYR A 131 0.99 24.05 -19.99
CA TYR A 131 2.34 23.98 -19.42
C TYR A 131 2.32 23.89 -17.89
N MET A 132 3.05 22.91 -17.35
CA MET A 132 3.12 22.56 -15.93
C MET A 132 1.82 22.03 -15.29
N GLN A 133 0.84 21.58 -16.08
CA GLN A 133 -0.38 20.91 -15.60
C GLN A 133 -0.31 19.40 -15.82
N VAL A 134 -1.05 18.64 -15.01
CA VAL A 134 -1.27 17.20 -15.27
C VAL A 134 -2.11 17.04 -16.52
N ILE A 135 -1.63 16.21 -17.45
CA ILE A 135 -2.32 15.93 -18.72
C ILE A 135 -2.78 14.47 -18.83
N SER A 136 -2.17 13.58 -18.06
CA SER A 136 -2.53 12.17 -18.01
C SER A 136 -1.97 11.50 -16.77
N ILE A 137 -2.33 10.24 -16.59
CA ILE A 137 -1.67 9.29 -15.69
C ILE A 137 -1.04 8.19 -16.56
N LEU A 138 0.13 7.69 -16.16
CA LEU A 138 0.62 6.40 -16.62
C LEU A 138 0.32 5.36 -15.55
N GLU A 139 -0.33 4.28 -15.96
CA GLU A 139 -0.84 3.20 -15.13
C GLU A 139 -0.79 1.88 -15.90
N GLU A 140 -0.52 0.79 -15.20
CA GLU A 140 -0.48 -0.57 -15.76
C GLU A 140 -1.47 -1.46 -14.98
N PRO A 141 -2.78 -1.31 -15.23
CA PRO A 141 -3.79 -1.67 -14.24
C PRO A 141 -4.01 -3.18 -14.12
N ALA A 142 -3.73 -3.74 -12.94
CA ALA A 142 -3.88 -5.17 -12.64
C ALA A 142 -5.17 -5.52 -11.89
N ASN A 143 -5.69 -6.73 -12.12
CA ASN A 143 -6.89 -7.21 -11.44
C ASN A 143 -6.59 -7.45 -9.96
N VAL A 144 -7.55 -7.09 -9.10
CA VAL A 144 -7.47 -7.31 -7.66
C VAL A 144 -8.53 -8.30 -7.23
N GLU A 145 -8.13 -9.28 -6.42
CA GLU A 145 -9.02 -10.19 -5.75
C GLU A 145 -8.66 -10.27 -4.27
N VAL A 146 -9.66 -10.42 -3.41
CA VAL A 146 -9.48 -10.49 -1.96
C VAL A 146 -10.08 -11.76 -1.38
N SER A 147 -9.56 -12.17 -0.22
CA SER A 147 -10.01 -13.40 0.45
C SER A 147 -9.82 -13.33 1.96
N GLN A 148 -10.68 -14.03 2.70
CA GLN A 148 -10.54 -14.28 4.14
C GLN A 148 -9.62 -15.47 4.45
N ASP A 149 -9.62 -16.49 3.59
CA ASP A 149 -9.02 -17.80 3.85
C ASP A 149 -7.89 -18.18 2.87
N GLY A 150 -7.69 -17.41 1.81
CA GLY A 150 -6.72 -17.68 0.75
C GLY A 150 -7.19 -18.75 -0.25
N ILE A 151 -8.45 -19.20 -0.15
CA ILE A 151 -9.05 -20.26 -0.96
C ILE A 151 -10.20 -19.72 -1.78
N THR A 152 -11.12 -18.98 -1.15
CA THR A 152 -12.28 -18.36 -1.80
C THR A 152 -11.95 -16.91 -2.16
N TRP A 153 -11.97 -16.59 -3.45
CA TRP A 153 -11.54 -15.29 -3.97
C TRP A 153 -12.72 -14.50 -4.53
N TYR A 154 -12.70 -13.20 -4.28
CA TYR A 154 -13.71 -12.24 -4.74
C TYR A 154 -12.99 -11.13 -5.50
N SER A 155 -13.37 -10.89 -6.76
CA SER A 155 -12.86 -9.77 -7.53
C SER A 155 -13.39 -8.45 -6.96
N VAL A 156 -12.52 -7.45 -6.91
CA VAL A 156 -12.85 -6.10 -6.44
C VAL A 156 -12.33 -5.04 -7.41
N THR A 157 -12.84 -3.84 -7.25
CA THR A 157 -12.48 -2.63 -7.98
C THR A 157 -12.06 -1.54 -7.00
N PRO A 158 -11.26 -0.54 -7.45
CA PRO A 158 -10.59 -0.43 -8.75
C PRO A 158 -9.41 -1.41 -8.92
N LYS A 159 -8.74 -1.35 -10.07
CA LYS A 159 -7.55 -2.14 -10.39
C LYS A 159 -6.31 -1.59 -9.68
N ALA A 160 -5.37 -2.45 -9.30
CA ALA A 160 -4.07 -2.04 -8.75
C ALA A 160 -3.24 -1.27 -9.79
N ASP A 161 -2.19 -0.59 -9.32
CA ASP A 161 -1.30 0.25 -10.13
C ASP A 161 -2.08 1.27 -10.99
N SER A 162 -2.98 2.01 -10.34
CA SER A 162 -3.86 2.97 -11.00
C SER A 162 -3.89 4.31 -10.25
N LEU A 163 -5.02 5.01 -10.23
CA LEU A 163 -5.16 6.35 -9.67
C LEU A 163 -4.71 6.44 -8.19
N PHE A 164 -4.24 7.64 -7.88
CA PHE A 164 -3.56 8.09 -6.66
C PHE A 164 -2.13 7.55 -6.49
N PRO A 165 -1.22 7.90 -7.42
CA PRO A 165 0.23 7.67 -7.27
C PRO A 165 0.78 8.00 -5.87
N THR A 166 1.84 7.29 -5.46
CA THR A 166 2.45 7.45 -4.14
C THR A 166 2.97 8.87 -3.93
N GLN A 167 2.63 9.50 -2.80
CA GLN A 167 3.17 10.79 -2.36
C GLN A 167 3.82 10.64 -1.00
N ALA A 168 5.14 10.49 -0.94
CA ALA A 168 5.81 10.06 0.28
C ALA A 168 5.81 11.11 1.41
N HIS A 169 5.87 12.39 1.05
CA HIS A 169 5.93 13.49 2.01
C HIS A 169 5.01 14.65 1.62
N THR A 170 4.44 15.33 2.60
CA THR A 170 3.53 16.46 2.42
C THR A 170 4.24 17.79 2.14
N ASP A 171 5.56 17.82 2.32
CA ASP A 171 6.43 18.99 2.18
C ASP A 171 7.52 18.82 1.10
N SER A 172 7.49 17.71 0.34
CA SER A 172 8.38 17.49 -0.80
C SER A 172 7.93 18.29 -2.03
N GLY A 173 8.86 18.72 -2.90
CA GLY A 173 8.52 19.30 -4.20
C GLY A 173 8.02 18.25 -5.22
N PRO A 174 7.48 18.66 -6.39
CA PRO A 174 6.76 17.77 -7.30
C PRO A 174 7.57 16.58 -7.80
N PHE A 175 8.88 16.72 -7.96
CA PHE A 175 9.78 15.66 -8.42
C PHE A 175 10.77 15.20 -7.34
N GLY A 176 10.46 15.47 -6.06
CA GLY A 176 11.29 15.03 -4.94
C GLY A 176 12.71 15.60 -4.92
N ALA A 177 12.94 16.72 -5.63
CA ALA A 177 14.24 17.38 -5.71
C ALA A 177 14.66 17.97 -4.36
N SER A 178 15.97 18.11 -4.17
CA SER A 178 16.55 18.61 -2.91
C SER A 178 16.10 20.05 -2.55
N PRO A 179 15.76 20.34 -1.28
CA PRO A 179 15.77 19.40 -0.15
C PRO A 179 14.58 18.45 -0.17
N ARG A 180 14.83 17.23 0.26
CA ARG A 180 13.79 16.21 0.46
C ARG A 180 12.80 16.66 1.54
N GLY A 181 11.56 16.23 1.38
CA GLY A 181 10.53 16.33 2.40
C GLY A 181 10.95 15.60 3.67
N ILE A 182 10.45 16.09 4.80
CA ILE A 182 10.70 15.51 6.13
C ILE A 182 9.40 15.10 6.83
N THR A 183 8.26 15.55 6.31
CA THR A 183 6.94 15.28 6.87
C THR A 183 6.29 14.16 6.08
N GLU A 184 6.44 12.92 6.56
CA GLU A 184 5.86 11.75 5.88
C GLU A 184 4.32 11.85 5.78
N SER A 185 3.81 11.46 4.63
CA SER A 185 2.37 11.28 4.42
C SER A 185 1.85 10.06 5.20
N ASN A 186 0.53 9.99 5.40
CA ASN A 186 -0.11 8.85 6.02
C ASN A 186 -0.44 7.78 4.97
N PHE A 187 0.39 6.74 4.88
CA PHE A 187 0.19 5.58 4.01
C PHE A 187 -0.95 4.64 4.43
N CYS A 188 -1.69 4.96 5.49
CA CYS A 188 -2.89 4.22 5.92
C CYS A 188 -4.15 5.09 5.79
N LYS A 189 -4.06 6.25 5.13
CA LYS A 189 -5.18 7.15 4.85
C LYS A 189 -5.42 7.17 3.34
N PRO A 190 -6.64 6.86 2.85
CA PRO A 190 -6.97 6.96 1.43
C PRO A 190 -7.07 8.42 0.99
N VAL A 191 -6.80 8.66 -0.29
CA VAL A 191 -7.27 9.86 -0.98
C VAL A 191 -8.79 9.73 -1.18
N ASN A 192 -9.54 10.83 -1.10
CA ASN A 192 -10.98 10.80 -1.36
C ASN A 192 -11.25 10.32 -2.80
N PRO A 193 -11.93 9.17 -2.99
CA PRO A 193 -12.13 8.58 -4.31
C PRO A 193 -13.01 9.43 -5.23
N ASN A 194 -13.73 10.41 -4.69
CA ASN A 194 -14.58 11.33 -5.46
C ASN A 194 -13.83 12.57 -5.98
N ILE A 195 -12.52 12.69 -5.75
CA ILE A 195 -11.73 13.80 -6.27
C ILE A 195 -11.60 13.67 -7.78
N THR A 196 -11.95 14.74 -8.50
CA THR A 196 -11.58 14.90 -9.90
C THR A 196 -10.19 15.53 -9.98
N ILE A 197 -9.27 14.86 -10.67
CA ILE A 197 -7.96 15.44 -10.97
C ILE A 197 -8.17 16.65 -11.89
N PRO A 198 -7.67 17.84 -11.52
CA PRO A 198 -8.00 19.08 -12.23
C PRO A 198 -7.12 19.25 -13.48
N TYR A 199 -7.32 18.41 -14.50
CA TYR A 199 -6.55 18.41 -15.75
C TYR A 199 -6.60 19.74 -16.54
N GLU A 200 -7.61 20.58 -16.31
CA GLU A 200 -7.84 21.81 -17.08
C GLU A 200 -7.58 23.11 -16.29
N LYS A 201 -7.15 23.01 -15.03
CA LYS A 201 -7.09 24.17 -14.16
C LYS A 201 -5.70 24.78 -14.11
N TYR A 202 -5.61 26.00 -14.62
CA TYR A 202 -4.50 26.91 -14.40
C TYR A 202 -4.40 27.22 -12.91
N TYR A 203 -3.45 26.59 -12.25
CA TYR A 203 -3.06 26.96 -10.90
C TYR A 203 -1.72 27.69 -10.95
N THR A 204 -1.60 28.76 -10.17
CA THR A 204 -0.32 29.42 -9.94
C THR A 204 0.63 28.55 -9.11
N ASP A 205 0.11 27.54 -8.39
CA ASP A 205 0.86 26.51 -7.67
C ASP A 205 0.11 25.15 -7.74
N PHE A 206 0.04 24.58 -8.95
CA PHE A 206 -0.68 23.33 -9.26
C PHE A 206 -0.32 22.19 -8.31
N TYR A 207 0.95 22.10 -7.94
CA TYR A 207 1.42 21.03 -7.09
C TYR A 207 0.90 21.16 -5.65
N ALA A 208 0.89 22.37 -5.08
CA ALA A 208 0.28 22.60 -3.76
C ALA A 208 -1.22 22.26 -3.75
N ASP A 209 -1.94 22.55 -4.84
CA ASP A 209 -3.35 22.17 -4.96
C ASP A 209 -3.53 20.64 -5.03
N MET A 210 -2.65 19.92 -5.73
CA MET A 210 -2.66 18.45 -5.73
C MET A 210 -2.33 17.87 -4.36
N LEU A 211 -1.36 18.43 -3.63
CA LEU A 211 -1.07 18.01 -2.25
C LEU A 211 -2.27 18.24 -1.33
N ALA A 212 -2.99 19.35 -1.49
CA ALA A 212 -4.21 19.63 -0.73
C ALA A 212 -5.32 18.60 -1.03
N LEU A 213 -5.42 18.10 -2.27
CA LEU A 213 -6.35 17.02 -2.64
C LEU A 213 -5.99 15.70 -1.97
N TYR A 214 -4.70 15.41 -1.77
CA TYR A 214 -4.27 14.22 -1.03
C TYR A 214 -4.58 14.33 0.47
N ASP A 215 -4.76 15.53 1.02
CA ASP A 215 -5.12 15.76 2.43
C ASP A 215 -4.20 14.99 3.41
N GLY A 216 -2.90 14.91 3.08
CA GLY A 216 -1.91 14.15 3.86
C GLY A 216 -1.95 12.63 3.70
N SER A 217 -2.74 12.09 2.78
CA SER A 217 -2.64 10.70 2.31
C SER A 217 -1.31 10.45 1.61
N GLY A 218 -0.78 9.23 1.77
CA GLY A 218 0.36 8.75 0.99
C GLY A 218 0.03 8.34 -0.44
N GLY A 219 -1.23 8.43 -0.87
CA GLY A 219 -1.70 7.87 -2.13
C GLY A 219 -2.08 6.39 -1.99
N GLY A 220 -1.86 5.64 -3.07
CA GLY A 220 -2.28 4.25 -3.23
C GLY A 220 -3.71 4.15 -3.76
N THR A 221 -3.91 3.19 -4.66
CA THR A 221 -5.23 2.83 -5.16
C THR A 221 -6.11 2.35 -4.00
N GLY A 222 -7.20 3.06 -3.73
CA GLY A 222 -8.14 2.73 -2.67
C GLY A 222 -9.20 1.71 -3.11
N VAL A 223 -9.30 0.59 -2.39
CA VAL A 223 -10.27 -0.49 -2.59
C VAL A 223 -11.26 -0.53 -1.42
N ASP A 224 -12.56 -0.52 -1.73
CA ASP A 224 -13.68 -0.76 -0.80
C ASP A 224 -14.09 -2.24 -0.92
N ILE A 225 -13.94 -3.01 0.15
CA ILE A 225 -14.22 -4.45 0.13
C ILE A 225 -15.70 -4.77 0.37
N SER A 226 -16.52 -3.77 0.71
CA SER A 226 -17.95 -3.97 1.00
C SER A 226 -18.72 -4.53 -0.19
N GLU A 227 -18.24 -4.31 -1.43
CA GLU A 227 -18.82 -4.89 -2.65
C GLU A 227 -18.80 -6.43 -2.67
N THR A 228 -17.90 -7.04 -1.90
CA THR A 228 -17.81 -8.50 -1.74
C THR A 228 -18.84 -9.05 -0.76
N GLY A 229 -19.40 -8.20 0.12
CA GLY A 229 -20.22 -8.58 1.26
C GLY A 229 -19.45 -9.22 2.42
N LEU A 230 -18.12 -9.25 2.37
CA LEU A 230 -17.26 -9.75 3.44
C LEU A 230 -17.04 -8.67 4.51
N PRO A 231 -17.12 -9.00 5.81
CA PRO A 231 -16.86 -8.02 6.87
C PRO A 231 -15.37 -7.71 7.09
N TRP A 232 -14.48 -8.52 6.51
CA TRP A 232 -13.03 -8.35 6.55
C TRP A 232 -12.36 -9.24 5.51
N ILE A 233 -11.12 -8.91 5.14
CA ILE A 233 -10.23 -9.75 4.31
C ILE A 233 -8.86 -9.89 4.98
N ARG A 234 -8.04 -10.83 4.49
CA ARG A 234 -6.68 -11.04 5.00
C ARG A 234 -5.66 -11.28 3.88
N TYR A 235 -6.14 -11.73 2.73
CA TYR A 235 -5.32 -12.02 1.55
C TYR A 235 -5.74 -11.11 0.41
N VAL A 236 -4.75 -10.66 -0.35
CA VAL A 236 -4.92 -9.85 -1.56
C VAL A 236 -4.14 -10.52 -2.67
N ARG A 237 -4.77 -10.68 -3.83
CA ARG A 237 -4.16 -11.17 -5.06
C ARG A 237 -4.19 -10.07 -6.11
N VAL A 238 -3.03 -9.80 -6.70
CA VAL A 238 -2.88 -8.99 -7.92
C VAL A 238 -2.54 -9.93 -9.07
N SER A 239 -3.19 -9.78 -10.22
CA SER A 239 -2.93 -10.63 -11.39
C SER A 239 -3.18 -9.93 -12.72
N LEU A 240 -2.54 -10.44 -13.78
CA LEU A 240 -2.84 -10.07 -15.15
C LEU A 240 -3.35 -11.28 -15.95
N PRO A 241 -4.26 -11.07 -16.91
CA PRO A 241 -4.66 -12.13 -17.83
C PRO A 241 -3.48 -12.54 -18.72
N ALA A 242 -3.54 -13.76 -19.25
CA ALA A 242 -2.46 -14.33 -20.06
C ALA A 242 -2.20 -13.59 -21.38
N ASP A 243 -3.15 -12.79 -21.85
CA ASP A 243 -3.07 -11.98 -23.06
C ASP A 243 -2.76 -10.49 -22.79
N ALA A 244 -2.40 -10.14 -21.56
CA ALA A 244 -1.94 -8.79 -21.25
C ALA A 244 -0.67 -8.44 -22.06
N GLY A 245 -0.61 -7.21 -22.56
CA GLY A 245 0.53 -6.68 -23.34
C GLY A 245 1.52 -5.85 -22.52
N TYR A 246 1.41 -5.88 -21.20
CA TYR A 246 2.18 -5.09 -20.23
C TYR A 246 2.41 -5.90 -18.95
N ALA A 247 3.24 -5.38 -18.06
CA ALA A 247 3.36 -5.86 -16.68
C ALA A 247 2.88 -4.74 -15.74
N ALA A 248 2.41 -5.12 -14.56
CA ALA A 248 1.98 -4.17 -13.54
C ALA A 248 2.97 -4.18 -12.36
N GLU A 249 3.32 -3.00 -11.86
CA GLU A 249 4.33 -2.84 -10.82
C GLU A 249 3.68 -2.54 -9.47
N ILE A 250 4.06 -3.31 -8.46
CA ILE A 250 3.52 -3.19 -7.10
C ILE A 250 4.65 -2.86 -6.13
N ASP A 251 4.43 -1.83 -5.33
CA ASP A 251 5.34 -1.33 -4.30
C ASP A 251 4.94 -1.82 -2.90
N ALA A 252 3.65 -1.77 -2.54
CA ALA A 252 3.20 -2.14 -1.20
C ALA A 252 1.68 -2.28 -1.08
N PHE A 253 1.22 -2.78 0.07
CA PHE A 253 -0.19 -2.88 0.45
C PHE A 253 -0.38 -2.36 1.88
N SER A 254 -1.44 -1.62 2.14
CA SER A 254 -1.78 -1.14 3.49
C SER A 254 -3.24 -1.32 3.87
N ASP A 255 -3.48 -1.62 5.14
CA ASP A 255 -4.77 -1.51 5.81
C ASP A 255 -5.11 -0.03 6.04
N VAL A 256 -6.32 0.38 5.67
CA VAL A 256 -6.87 1.69 6.03
C VAL A 256 -7.38 1.64 7.45
N VAL A 257 -6.60 2.22 8.36
CA VAL A 257 -6.93 2.23 9.79
C VAL A 257 -7.80 3.43 10.12
N ALA A 258 -9.08 3.18 10.40
CA ALA A 258 -10.00 4.21 10.87
C ALA A 258 -9.54 4.85 12.19
N GLY A 259 -8.87 6.00 12.11
CA GLY A 259 -8.59 6.87 13.26
C GLY A 259 -7.13 7.05 13.67
N VAL A 260 -6.15 6.77 12.80
CA VAL A 260 -4.82 7.39 12.96
C VAL A 260 -4.97 8.88 12.63
N PRO A 261 -4.86 9.79 13.62
CA PRO A 261 -4.93 11.22 13.31
C PRO A 261 -3.77 11.59 12.38
N SER A 262 -4.00 12.52 11.44
CA SER A 262 -2.90 13.14 10.71
C SER A 262 -1.84 13.65 11.71
N PRO A 263 -0.53 13.54 11.39
CA PRO A 263 0.47 14.21 12.21
C PRO A 263 0.07 15.68 12.37
N PRO A 264 0.23 16.28 13.57
CA PRO A 264 -0.04 17.69 13.75
C PRO A 264 0.85 18.51 12.79
N ALA A 265 0.22 19.47 12.12
CA ALA A 265 0.88 20.48 11.29
C ALA A 265 1.88 21.33 12.08
#